data_AF-A0A821UIG2-F1
#
_entry.id   AF-A0A821UIG2-F1
#
_cell.length_a   1.000
_cell.length_b   1.000
_cell.length_c   1.000
_cell.angle_alpha   90.00
_cell.angle_beta   90.00
_cell.angle_gamma   90.00
#
_symmetry.space_group_name_H-M   'P 1'
#
loop_
_entity.id
_entity.type
_entity.pdbx_description
1 polymer ?
#
loop_
_entity_poly.entity_id
_entity_poly.type
_entity_poly.pdbx_seq_one_letter_code
_entity_poly.pdbx_strand_id
1 'polypeptide(L)'
;MASLSEQKYITLRKRLDQFGFKQPLAIESLPLVEKLFQAFIQTTEELKKAKENPSLPPAPVPSTNTTTSATISSTHPYKNDNARLVKENNDLHLELIKCREQLDHHVKEFKSQLRKLEHENADLRFLNTQYIHRLRSLEKESRQKDNKILELQEKNFQAVVQTPGGNKHTIPFRRQRLDIDEMLPESSSQRTLAQQLPYVDDPYIIDIVKVTEDRVAELELELQQQKQYTDEIETKMANLKYQVNIFY
;
A
#
# COMPACT_ATOMS: atom_id res chain seq x y z
N MET A 1 -47.73 -58.91 -71.80
CA MET A 1 -46.63 -58.30 -71.02
C MET A 1 -47.23 -57.14 -70.25
N ALA A 2 -47.22 -57.18 -68.91
CA ALA A 2 -47.74 -56.06 -68.11
C ALA A 2 -46.79 -54.86 -68.21
N SER A 3 -47.32 -53.68 -68.48
CA SER A 3 -46.57 -52.44 -68.58
C SER A 3 -45.88 -52.11 -67.25
N LEU A 4 -44.76 -51.37 -67.29
CA LEU A 4 -44.00 -50.98 -66.10
C LEU A 4 -44.89 -50.29 -65.04
N SER A 5 -45.86 -49.50 -65.51
CA SER A 5 -46.85 -48.80 -64.69
C SER A 5 -47.84 -49.76 -64.01
N GLU A 6 -48.30 -50.81 -64.71
CA GLU A 6 -49.14 -51.86 -64.13
C GLU A 6 -48.39 -52.66 -63.07
N GLN A 7 -47.10 -52.96 -63.28
CA GLN A 7 -46.29 -53.69 -62.30
C GLN A 7 -46.05 -52.88 -61.02
N LYS A 8 -45.81 -51.57 -61.14
CA LYS A 8 -45.69 -50.65 -60.00
C LYS A 8 -47.04 -50.49 -59.28
N TYR A 9 -48.13 -50.38 -60.04
CA TYR A 9 -49.49 -50.34 -59.50
C TYR A 9 -49.79 -51.59 -58.68
N ILE A 10 -49.54 -52.79 -59.21
CA ILE A 10 -49.80 -54.05 -58.51
C ILE A 10 -48.96 -54.14 -57.22
N THR A 11 -47.69 -53.73 -57.27
CA THR A 11 -46.80 -53.76 -56.10
C THR A 11 -47.23 -52.78 -55.01
N LEU A 12 -47.50 -51.52 -55.36
CA LEU A 12 -47.95 -50.51 -54.40
C LEU A 12 -49.33 -50.87 -53.87
N ARG A 13 -50.23 -51.37 -54.72
CA ARG A 13 -51.56 -51.81 -54.32
C ARG A 13 -51.50 -52.95 -53.31
N LYS A 14 -50.69 -53.98 -53.57
CA LYS A 14 -50.45 -55.08 -52.62
C LYS A 14 -49.91 -54.58 -51.28
N ARG A 15 -48.99 -53.61 -51.29
CA ARG A 15 -48.47 -53.00 -50.06
C ARG A 15 -49.54 -52.20 -49.32
N LEU A 16 -50.32 -51.36 -50.01
CA LEU A 16 -51.42 -50.60 -49.40
C LEU A 16 -52.52 -51.50 -48.83
N ASP A 17 -52.86 -52.59 -49.54
CA ASP A 17 -53.83 -53.58 -49.05
C ASP A 17 -53.32 -54.30 -47.78
N GLN A 18 -52.00 -54.53 -47.64
CA GLN A 18 -51.40 -55.07 -46.40
C GLN A 18 -51.53 -54.12 -45.21
N PHE A 19 -51.51 -52.80 -45.46
CA PHE A 19 -51.76 -51.77 -44.45
C PHE A 19 -53.26 -51.45 -44.27
N GLY A 20 -54.15 -52.12 -45.01
CA GLY A 20 -55.60 -52.02 -44.88
C GLY A 20 -56.27 -50.91 -45.71
N PHE A 21 -55.51 -50.23 -46.58
CA PHE A 21 -56.05 -49.19 -47.46
C PHE A 21 -56.71 -49.79 -48.70
N LYS A 22 -58.02 -50.04 -48.63
CA LYS A 22 -58.80 -50.72 -49.67
C LYS A 22 -59.45 -49.79 -50.70
N GLN A 23 -59.37 -48.48 -50.51
CA GLN A 23 -59.98 -47.47 -51.39
C GLN A 23 -59.49 -47.62 -52.85
N PRO A 24 -60.34 -47.43 -53.87
CA PRO A 24 -59.92 -47.53 -55.26
C PRO A 24 -58.86 -46.48 -55.59
N LEU A 25 -57.78 -46.88 -56.26
CA LEU A 25 -56.63 -46.02 -56.58
C LEU A 25 -56.55 -45.78 -58.09
N ALA A 26 -56.52 -44.53 -58.52
CA ALA A 26 -56.34 -44.15 -59.91
C ALA A 26 -54.85 -44.22 -60.32
N ILE A 27 -54.57 -44.63 -61.57
CA ILE A 27 -53.20 -44.80 -62.09
C ILE A 27 -52.42 -43.47 -62.07
N GLU A 28 -53.08 -42.34 -62.27
CA GLU A 28 -52.48 -41.00 -62.26
C GLU A 28 -51.93 -40.59 -60.88
N SER A 29 -52.50 -41.13 -59.81
CA SER A 29 -52.09 -40.82 -58.42
C SER A 29 -50.95 -41.69 -57.90
N LEU A 30 -50.51 -42.68 -58.68
CA LEU A 30 -49.49 -43.66 -58.31
C LEU A 30 -48.16 -43.07 -57.81
N PRO A 31 -47.51 -42.11 -58.51
CA PRO A 31 -46.19 -41.61 -58.08
C PRO A 31 -46.25 -40.79 -56.77
N LEU A 32 -47.35 -40.07 -56.54
CA LEU A 32 -47.54 -39.30 -55.31
C LEU A 32 -47.76 -40.21 -54.11
N VAL A 33 -48.65 -41.21 -54.27
CA VAL A 33 -48.94 -42.18 -53.22
C VAL A 33 -47.71 -43.02 -52.89
N GLU A 34 -46.89 -43.40 -53.87
CA GLU A 34 -45.63 -44.10 -53.63
C GLU A 34 -44.67 -43.27 -52.77
N LYS A 35 -44.51 -41.97 -53.06
CA LYS A 35 -43.62 -41.08 -52.29
C LYS A 35 -44.13 -40.83 -50.87
N LEU A 36 -45.44 -40.61 -50.71
CA LEU A 36 -46.06 -40.46 -49.38
C LEU A 36 -45.96 -41.73 -48.56
N PHE A 37 -46.17 -42.89 -49.18
CA PHE A 37 -46.05 -44.18 -48.52
C PHE A 37 -44.60 -44.47 -48.09
N GLN A 38 -43.61 -44.12 -48.92
CA GLN A 38 -42.20 -44.21 -48.53
C GLN A 38 -41.87 -43.25 -47.37
N ALA A 39 -42.35 -42.02 -47.39
CA ALA A 39 -42.15 -41.06 -46.30
C ALA A 39 -42.85 -41.51 -45.00
N PHE A 40 -44.03 -42.11 -45.11
CA PHE A 40 -44.75 -42.72 -44.00
C PHE A 40 -43.97 -43.90 -43.43
N ILE A 41 -43.45 -44.79 -44.27
CA ILE A 41 -42.59 -45.90 -43.82
C ILE A 41 -41.34 -45.34 -43.12
N GLN A 42 -40.65 -44.36 -43.71
CA GLN A 42 -39.45 -43.76 -43.11
C GLN A 42 -39.75 -43.14 -41.73
N THR A 43 -40.81 -42.35 -41.62
CA THR A 43 -41.20 -41.75 -40.33
C THR A 43 -41.65 -42.80 -39.32
N THR A 44 -42.35 -43.86 -39.73
CA THR A 44 -42.69 -44.98 -38.84
C THR A 44 -41.46 -45.78 -38.44
N GLU A 45 -40.47 -45.96 -39.31
CA GLU A 45 -39.20 -46.63 -39.02
C GLU A 45 -38.29 -45.76 -38.14
N GLU A 46 -38.28 -44.44 -38.30
CA GLU A 46 -37.58 -43.50 -37.42
C GLU A 46 -38.23 -43.43 -36.04
N LEU A 47 -39.57 -43.38 -35.98
CA LEU A 47 -40.32 -43.44 -34.74
C LEU A 47 -40.20 -44.81 -34.08
N LYS A 48 -40.17 -45.88 -34.88
CA LYS A 48 -39.89 -47.23 -34.41
C LYS A 48 -38.46 -47.35 -33.93
N LYS A 49 -37.44 -46.78 -34.57
CA LYS A 49 -36.06 -46.72 -34.05
C LYS A 49 -35.95 -45.87 -32.79
N ALA A 50 -36.71 -44.78 -32.68
CA ALA A 50 -36.80 -44.00 -31.45
C ALA A 50 -37.48 -44.80 -30.31
N LYS A 51 -38.42 -45.70 -30.64
CA LYS A 51 -39.11 -46.61 -29.70
C LYS A 51 -38.38 -47.94 -29.43
N GLU A 52 -37.67 -48.49 -30.44
CA GLU A 52 -36.81 -49.68 -30.46
C GLU A 52 -35.37 -49.35 -30.01
N ASN A 53 -35.17 -48.13 -29.52
CA ASN A 53 -34.29 -47.91 -28.39
C ASN A 53 -35.11 -48.01 -27.08
N PRO A 54 -35.76 -49.14 -26.70
CA PRO A 54 -36.34 -49.25 -25.38
C PRO A 54 -35.20 -49.73 -24.48
N SER A 55 -34.53 -48.75 -23.87
CA SER A 55 -34.20 -48.90 -22.46
C SER A 55 -35.52 -49.12 -21.70
N LEU A 56 -35.90 -50.40 -21.63
CA LEU A 56 -36.84 -51.07 -20.74
C LEU A 56 -38.39 -50.95 -20.97
N PRO A 57 -39.14 -52.01 -20.54
CA PRO A 57 -40.56 -52.28 -20.79
C PRO A 57 -41.48 -51.62 -19.73
N PRO A 58 -42.82 -51.82 -19.77
CA PRO A 58 -43.77 -51.01 -19.01
C PRO A 58 -44.01 -51.57 -17.61
N ALA A 59 -43.51 -50.88 -16.57
CA ALA A 59 -43.96 -50.98 -15.18
C ALA A 59 -43.45 -49.76 -14.37
N PRO A 60 -44.11 -49.37 -13.28
CA PRO A 60 -44.47 -47.97 -13.03
C PRO A 60 -43.55 -47.26 -12.04
N VAL A 61 -42.61 -46.45 -12.52
CA VAL A 61 -42.05 -45.25 -11.85
C VAL A 61 -41.11 -44.56 -12.84
N PRO A 62 -41.24 -43.25 -13.15
CA PRO A 62 -40.35 -42.59 -14.09
C PRO A 62 -38.99 -42.37 -13.43
N SER A 63 -38.08 -43.32 -13.61
CA SER A 63 -36.67 -43.22 -13.25
C SER A 63 -35.95 -42.26 -14.20
N THR A 64 -36.05 -40.97 -13.92
CA THR A 64 -35.18 -39.87 -14.40
C THR A 64 -33.73 -40.08 -13.97
N ASN A 65 -33.07 -41.19 -14.34
CA ASN A 65 -31.73 -41.52 -13.82
C ASN A 65 -30.61 -41.57 -14.86
N THR A 66 -30.86 -41.87 -16.14
CA THR A 66 -29.75 -42.05 -17.12
C THR A 66 -29.44 -40.79 -17.94
N THR A 67 -30.46 -40.09 -18.44
CA THR A 67 -30.26 -38.75 -19.06
C THR A 67 -29.78 -37.75 -18.03
N THR A 68 -30.41 -37.74 -16.86
CA THR A 68 -29.92 -37.03 -15.68
C THR A 68 -28.53 -37.47 -15.30
N SER A 69 -28.14 -38.76 -15.30
CA SER A 69 -26.75 -39.13 -14.96
C SER A 69 -25.72 -38.52 -15.92
N ALA A 70 -25.95 -38.54 -17.23
CA ALA A 70 -25.05 -37.89 -18.19
C ALA A 70 -25.05 -36.36 -18.05
N THR A 71 -26.22 -35.74 -17.85
CA THR A 71 -26.33 -34.29 -17.62
C THR A 71 -25.80 -33.87 -16.25
N ILE A 72 -25.91 -34.71 -15.23
CA ILE A 72 -25.37 -34.51 -13.87
C ILE A 72 -23.85 -34.63 -13.95
N SER A 73 -23.31 -35.64 -14.64
CA SER A 73 -21.86 -35.77 -14.86
C SER A 73 -21.27 -34.60 -15.65
N SER A 74 -21.98 -34.06 -16.65
CA SER A 74 -21.51 -32.87 -17.37
C SER A 74 -21.71 -31.56 -16.61
N THR A 75 -22.67 -31.48 -15.69
CA THR A 75 -22.93 -30.27 -14.86
C THR A 75 -22.16 -30.26 -13.54
N HIS A 76 -21.65 -31.41 -13.08
CA HIS A 76 -20.91 -31.53 -11.83
C HIS A 76 -19.63 -30.67 -11.78
N PRO A 77 -18.81 -30.57 -12.85
CA PRO A 77 -17.64 -29.68 -12.86
C PRO A 77 -18.05 -28.22 -12.66
N TYR A 78 -19.06 -27.74 -13.39
CA TYR A 78 -19.56 -26.37 -13.28
C TYR A 78 -20.14 -26.07 -11.89
N LYS A 79 -20.82 -27.03 -11.25
CA LYS A 79 -21.31 -26.86 -9.88
C LYS A 79 -20.16 -26.75 -8.87
N ASN A 80 -19.11 -27.55 -9.04
CA ASN A 80 -17.93 -27.50 -8.18
C ASN A 80 -17.15 -26.19 -8.36
N ASP A 81 -16.95 -25.77 -9.61
CA ASP A 81 -16.30 -24.50 -9.92
C ASP A 81 -17.11 -23.31 -9.42
N ASN A 82 -18.43 -23.31 -9.59
CA ASN A 82 -19.30 -22.28 -9.02
C ASN A 82 -19.24 -22.26 -7.48
N ALA A 83 -19.22 -23.42 -6.82
CA ALA A 83 -19.06 -23.48 -5.37
C ALA A 83 -17.71 -22.89 -4.91
N ARG A 84 -16.63 -23.19 -5.66
CA ARG A 84 -15.30 -22.61 -5.43
C ARG A 84 -15.29 -21.10 -5.65
N LEU A 85 -15.84 -20.62 -6.76
CA LEU A 85 -15.91 -19.20 -7.10
C LEU A 85 -16.74 -18.41 -6.09
N VAL A 86 -17.87 -18.97 -5.63
CA VAL A 86 -18.69 -18.34 -4.59
C VAL A 86 -17.92 -18.23 -3.28
N LYS A 87 -17.15 -19.26 -2.91
CA LYS A 87 -16.29 -19.21 -1.73
C LYS A 87 -15.22 -18.13 -1.87
N GLU A 88 -14.49 -18.13 -2.98
CA GLU A 88 -13.45 -17.13 -3.26
C GLU A 88 -14.01 -15.71 -3.30
N ASN A 89 -15.19 -15.52 -3.90
CA ASN A 89 -15.85 -14.22 -3.95
C ASN A 89 -16.23 -13.72 -2.55
N ASN A 90 -16.74 -14.61 -1.68
CA ASN A 90 -17.04 -14.27 -0.30
C ASN A 90 -15.77 -13.96 0.51
N ASP A 91 -14.72 -14.75 0.34
CA ASP A 91 -13.42 -14.54 1.01
C ASP A 91 -12.82 -13.20 0.60
N LEU A 92 -12.78 -12.89 -0.71
CA LEU A 92 -12.33 -11.60 -1.25
C LEU A 92 -13.21 -10.43 -0.76
N HIS A 93 -14.53 -10.61 -0.69
CA HIS A 93 -15.42 -9.58 -0.18
C HIS A 93 -15.14 -9.27 1.30
N LEU A 94 -14.88 -10.30 2.12
CA LEU A 94 -14.50 -10.12 3.52
C LEU A 94 -13.12 -9.44 3.66
N GLU A 95 -12.14 -9.81 2.83
CA GLU A 95 -10.83 -9.15 2.80
C GLU A 95 -10.94 -7.68 2.41
N LEU A 96 -11.77 -7.36 1.41
CA LEU A 96 -12.01 -5.98 0.96
C LEU A 96 -12.63 -5.15 2.08
N ILE A 97 -13.63 -5.70 2.80
CA ILE A 97 -14.21 -5.04 3.98
C ILE A 97 -13.13 -4.75 5.04
N LYS A 98 -12.33 -5.76 5.41
CA LYS A 98 -11.28 -5.60 6.42
C LYS A 98 -10.25 -4.55 6.02
N CYS A 99 -9.80 -4.60 4.76
CA CYS A 99 -8.83 -3.65 4.22
C CYS A 99 -9.40 -2.22 4.26
N ARG A 100 -10.68 -2.05 3.88
CA ARG A 100 -11.36 -0.76 3.95
C ARG A 100 -11.47 -0.24 5.38
N GLU A 101 -11.84 -1.08 6.34
CA GLU A 101 -11.94 -0.70 7.76
C GLU A 101 -10.57 -0.28 8.32
N GLN A 102 -9.50 -1.00 7.97
CA GLN A 102 -8.12 -0.65 8.35
C GLN A 102 -7.71 0.68 7.74
N LEU A 103 -7.97 0.91 6.45
CA LEU A 103 -7.69 2.19 5.80
C LEU A 103 -8.46 3.34 6.45
N ASP A 104 -9.77 3.16 6.71
CA ASP A 104 -10.59 4.16 7.38
C ASP A 104 -10.09 4.45 8.80
N HIS A 105 -9.57 3.44 9.51
CA HIS A 105 -8.92 3.61 10.80
C HIS A 105 -7.65 4.44 10.70
N HIS A 106 -6.72 4.07 9.81
CA HIS A 106 -5.47 4.81 9.60
C HIS A 106 -5.73 6.25 9.15
N VAL A 107 -6.70 6.48 8.26
CA VAL A 107 -7.08 7.84 7.84
C VAL A 107 -7.57 8.67 9.02
N LYS A 108 -8.39 8.09 9.92
CA LYS A 108 -8.84 8.79 11.14
C LYS A 108 -7.68 9.11 12.08
N GLU A 109 -6.78 8.14 12.27
CA GLU A 109 -5.60 8.28 13.11
C GLU A 109 -4.67 9.39 12.59
N PHE A 110 -4.28 9.33 11.31
CA PHE A 110 -3.42 10.34 10.71
C PHE A 110 -4.05 11.73 10.69
N LYS A 111 -5.36 11.84 10.43
CA LYS A 111 -6.07 13.13 10.56
C LYS A 111 -6.04 13.67 11.99
N SER A 112 -6.09 12.79 13.00
CA SER A 112 -5.99 13.18 14.41
C SER A 112 -4.59 13.68 14.74
N GLN A 113 -3.56 12.94 14.33
CA GLN A 113 -2.16 13.33 14.51
C GLN A 113 -1.84 14.64 13.79
N LEU A 114 -2.33 14.81 12.55
CA LEU A 114 -2.16 16.05 11.78
C LEU A 114 -2.73 17.24 12.54
N ARG A 115 -3.97 17.14 13.04
CA ARG A 115 -4.57 18.24 13.83
C ARG A 115 -3.74 18.54 15.07
N LYS A 116 -3.26 17.54 15.81
CA LYS A 116 -2.41 17.77 16.99
C LYS A 116 -1.15 18.55 16.62
N LEU A 117 -0.44 18.11 15.58
CA LEU A 117 0.78 18.77 15.09
C LEU A 117 0.49 20.19 14.57
N GLU A 118 -0.65 20.43 13.92
CA GLU A 118 -1.06 21.76 13.49
C GLU A 118 -1.26 22.72 14.67
N HIS A 119 -1.86 22.24 15.77
CA HIS A 119 -2.05 23.04 16.98
C HIS A 119 -0.71 23.32 17.66
N GLU A 120 0.13 22.30 17.85
CA GLU A 120 1.48 22.46 18.41
C GLU A 120 2.33 23.42 17.57
N ASN A 121 2.26 23.34 16.24
CA ASN A 121 2.96 24.26 15.35
C ASN A 121 2.45 25.69 15.47
N ALA A 122 1.13 25.88 15.59
CA ALA A 122 0.54 27.19 15.82
C ALA A 122 1.01 27.80 17.16
N ASP A 123 1.03 27.00 18.23
CA ASP A 123 1.52 27.40 19.54
C ASP A 123 3.01 27.75 19.53
N LEU A 124 3.83 26.93 18.87
CA LEU A 124 5.26 27.21 18.70
C LEU A 124 5.51 28.48 17.89
N ARG A 125 4.73 28.74 16.83
CA ARG A 125 4.83 29.99 16.07
C ARG A 125 4.43 31.20 16.91
N PHE A 126 3.38 31.07 17.72
CA PHE A 126 2.97 32.11 18.64
C PHE A 126 4.08 32.40 19.67
N LEU A 127 4.61 31.35 20.29
CA LEU A 127 5.69 31.47 21.27
C LEU A 127 6.97 32.06 20.67
N ASN A 128 7.35 31.63 19.47
CA ASN A 128 8.49 32.19 18.75
C ASN A 128 8.31 33.69 18.47
N THR A 129 7.10 34.09 18.05
CA THR A 129 6.75 35.50 17.84
C THR A 129 6.89 36.30 19.15
N GLN A 130 6.42 35.75 20.28
CA GLN A 130 6.59 36.38 21.60
C GLN A 130 8.06 36.53 21.99
N TYR A 131 8.88 35.49 21.78
CA TYR A 131 10.32 35.56 22.05
C TYR A 131 11.04 36.58 21.18
N ILE A 132 10.68 36.70 19.91
CA ILE A 132 11.22 37.74 19.03
C ILE A 132 10.89 39.14 19.57
N HIS A 133 9.65 39.37 20.00
CA HIS A 133 9.26 40.65 20.61
C HIS A 133 10.03 40.93 21.91
N ARG A 134 10.17 39.91 22.77
CA ARG A 134 10.91 40.04 24.02
C ARG A 134 12.39 40.34 23.77
N LEU A 135 13.02 39.64 22.82
CA LEU A 135 14.40 39.87 22.42
C LEU A 135 14.62 41.30 21.95
N ARG A 136 13.79 41.80 21.03
CA ARG A 136 13.85 43.20 20.56
C ARG A 136 13.72 44.21 21.69
N SER A 137 12.85 43.94 22.67
CA SER A 137 12.69 44.80 23.85
C SER A 137 13.97 44.82 24.70
N LEU A 138 14.58 43.66 24.94
CA LEU A 138 15.82 43.54 25.72
C LEU A 138 17.01 44.16 24.98
N GLU A 139 17.11 43.97 23.67
CA GLU A 139 18.14 44.62 22.85
C GLU A 139 18.03 46.15 22.92
N LYS A 140 16.81 46.69 22.86
CA LYS A 140 16.57 48.13 23.02
C LYS A 140 16.99 48.61 24.40
N GLU A 141 16.61 47.90 25.46
CA GLU A 141 17.00 48.22 26.83
C GLU A 141 18.52 48.15 27.03
N SER A 142 19.19 47.13 26.47
CA SER A 142 20.65 46.99 26.50
C SER A 142 21.32 48.20 25.86
N ARG A 143 20.90 48.56 24.65
CA ARG A 143 21.44 49.76 23.95
C ARG A 143 21.22 51.04 24.75
N GLN A 144 20.08 51.18 25.43
CA GLN A 144 19.82 52.32 26.31
C GLN A 144 20.75 52.35 27.52
N LYS A 145 21.00 51.20 28.16
CA LYS A 145 21.96 51.08 29.26
C LYS A 145 23.39 51.39 28.80
N ASP A 146 23.80 50.87 27.65
CA ASP A 146 25.12 51.12 27.05
C ASP A 146 25.32 52.63 26.79
N ASN A 147 24.34 53.27 26.15
CA ASN A 147 24.35 54.72 25.95
C ASN A 147 24.40 55.50 27.27
N LYS A 148 23.67 55.03 28.30
CA LYS A 148 23.68 55.68 29.62
C LYS A 148 25.03 55.54 30.31
N ILE A 149 25.69 54.40 30.18
CA ILE A 149 27.05 54.16 30.69
C ILE A 149 28.02 55.11 30.00
N LEU A 150 27.95 55.24 28.67
CA LEU A 150 28.80 56.18 27.93
C LEU A 150 28.59 57.63 28.40
N GLU A 151 27.34 58.08 28.52
CA GLU A 151 27.02 59.43 29.02
C GLU A 151 27.55 59.67 30.44
N LEU A 152 27.42 58.68 31.34
CA LEU A 152 27.94 58.77 32.70
C LEU A 152 29.47 58.76 32.73
N GLN A 153 30.11 57.96 31.87
CA GLN A 153 31.56 57.98 31.71
C GLN A 153 32.03 59.35 31.23
N GLU A 154 31.40 59.94 30.20
CA GLU A 154 31.70 61.31 29.72
C GLU A 154 31.57 62.36 30.84
N LYS A 155 30.49 62.31 31.62
CA LYS A 155 30.28 63.20 32.76
C LYS A 155 31.32 62.98 33.86
N ASN A 156 31.70 61.72 34.12
CA ASN A 156 32.75 61.40 35.08
C ASN A 156 34.10 61.94 34.60
N PHE A 157 34.45 61.81 33.31
CA PHE A 157 35.64 62.39 32.68
C PHE A 157 35.75 63.92 32.83
N GLN A 158 34.64 64.60 33.13
CA GLN A 158 34.57 66.06 33.33
C GLN A 158 34.51 66.47 34.81
N ALA A 159 34.45 65.51 35.75
CA ALA A 159 34.34 65.79 37.17
C ALA A 159 35.68 66.34 37.74
N VAL A 160 35.73 67.64 37.99
CA VAL A 160 36.87 68.31 38.65
C VAL A 160 36.71 68.19 40.17
N VAL A 161 37.59 67.43 40.81
CA VAL A 161 37.67 67.38 42.28
C VAL A 161 38.36 68.66 42.76
N GLN A 162 37.59 69.59 43.35
CA GLN A 162 38.17 70.70 44.11
C GLN A 162 38.58 70.17 45.47
N THR A 163 39.89 70.09 45.71
CA THR A 163 40.41 69.90 47.06
C THR A 163 40.27 71.21 47.86
N PRO A 164 40.10 71.16 49.20
CA PRO A 164 39.89 72.34 50.05
C PRO A 164 41.03 73.39 50.07
N GLY A 165 42.07 73.21 49.25
CA GLY A 165 43.24 74.10 49.15
C GLY A 165 43.28 75.00 47.91
N GLY A 166 42.19 75.10 47.13
CA GLY A 166 42.04 76.11 46.06
C GLY A 166 42.85 75.89 44.76
N ASN A 167 43.73 74.89 44.70
CA ASN A 167 44.47 74.56 43.48
C ASN A 167 43.70 73.55 42.63
N LYS A 168 43.13 74.02 41.51
CA LYS A 168 42.52 73.17 40.48
C LYS A 168 43.61 72.32 39.83
N HIS A 169 43.75 71.06 40.24
CA HIS A 169 44.58 70.09 39.54
C HIS A 169 43.71 69.24 38.61
N THR A 170 43.91 69.41 37.30
CA THR A 170 43.36 68.51 36.28
C THR A 170 44.09 67.17 36.41
N ILE A 171 43.53 66.21 37.15
CA ILE A 171 44.09 64.87 37.25
C ILE A 171 43.86 64.19 35.88
N PRO A 172 44.90 63.74 35.16
CA PRO A 172 44.71 63.04 33.90
C PRO A 172 43.96 61.73 34.17
N PHE A 173 42.87 61.51 33.46
CA PHE A 173 42.07 60.29 33.54
C PHE A 173 42.88 59.10 32.99
N ARG A 174 43.65 58.44 33.86
CA ARG A 174 43.95 57.03 33.64
C ARG A 174 42.65 56.27 33.89
N ARG A 175 42.22 55.47 32.90
CA ARG A 175 41.39 54.29 33.21
C ARG A 175 42.12 53.56 34.33
N GLN A 176 41.53 53.47 35.51
CA GLN A 176 42.02 52.59 36.56
C GLN A 176 41.94 51.18 35.99
N ARG A 177 43.04 50.74 35.37
CA ARG A 177 43.24 49.35 35.00
C ARG A 177 43.68 48.67 36.28
N LEU A 178 42.80 47.85 36.80
CA LEU A 178 43.12 46.95 37.88
C LEU A 178 43.92 45.81 37.22
N ASP A 179 45.25 45.91 37.27
CA ASP A 179 46.10 44.77 36.92
C ASP A 179 45.87 43.72 38.01
N ILE A 180 45.39 42.55 37.60
CA ILE A 180 45.11 41.44 38.51
C ILE A 180 46.43 40.69 38.67
N ASP A 181 47.22 41.08 39.66
CA ASP A 181 48.52 40.45 39.93
C ASP A 181 48.35 39.02 40.49
N GLU A 182 47.19 38.71 41.08
CA GLU A 182 46.89 37.40 41.66
C GLU A 182 45.40 37.07 41.50
N MET A 183 45.11 35.91 40.89
CA MET A 183 43.76 35.34 40.92
C MET A 183 43.43 35.00 42.38
N LEU A 184 42.29 35.49 42.89
CA LEU A 184 41.80 35.09 44.21
C LEU A 184 41.84 33.55 44.32
N PRO A 185 42.37 32.99 45.42
CA PRO A 185 42.31 31.54 45.63
C PRO A 185 40.84 31.11 45.55
N GLU A 186 40.58 30.01 44.84
CA GLU A 186 39.22 29.48 44.65
C GLU A 186 38.51 29.47 45.99
N SER A 187 37.55 30.38 46.18
CA SER A 187 36.76 30.34 47.39
C SER A 187 36.02 29.01 47.36
N SER A 188 36.17 28.22 48.41
CA SER A 188 35.45 26.96 48.62
C SER A 188 33.92 27.15 48.60
N SER A 189 33.46 28.40 48.55
CA SER A 189 32.07 28.83 48.38
C SER A 189 31.57 28.82 46.91
N GLN A 190 32.44 28.77 45.90
CA GLN A 190 31.99 28.67 44.50
C GLN A 190 31.57 27.26 44.10
N ARG A 191 32.09 26.23 44.79
CA ARG A 191 31.65 24.84 44.55
C ARG A 191 30.20 24.61 45.01
N THR A 192 29.73 25.30 46.04
CA THR A 192 28.40 25.05 46.62
C THR A 192 27.25 25.73 45.87
N LEU A 193 27.48 26.87 45.20
CA LEU A 193 26.43 27.54 44.41
C LEU A 193 26.18 26.87 43.06
N ALA A 194 27.21 26.34 42.41
CA ALA A 194 27.06 25.56 41.18
C ALA A 194 26.43 24.17 41.42
N GLN A 195 26.53 23.64 42.64
CA GLN A 195 25.97 22.33 43.03
C GLN A 195 24.53 22.39 43.55
N GLN A 196 23.95 23.58 43.75
CA GLN A 196 22.58 23.73 44.25
C GLN A 196 21.53 24.06 43.19
N LEU A 197 21.94 24.24 41.93
CA LEU A 197 20.96 24.22 40.86
C LEU A 197 20.62 22.74 40.60
N PRO A 198 19.35 22.31 40.75
CA PRO A 198 18.97 21.01 40.22
C PRO A 198 19.41 21.01 38.76
N TYR A 199 20.26 20.06 38.42
CA TYR A 199 20.66 19.80 37.03
C TYR A 199 19.36 19.49 36.29
N VAL A 200 18.79 20.50 35.65
CA VAL A 200 17.70 20.32 34.71
C VAL A 200 18.40 19.70 33.51
N ASP A 201 18.17 18.41 33.29
CA ASP A 201 18.41 17.79 31.98
C ASP A 201 17.64 18.65 30.97
N ASP A 202 18.33 19.61 30.35
CA ASP A 202 17.77 20.40 29.29
C ASP A 202 17.75 19.49 28.05
N PRO A 203 16.56 19.05 27.59
CA PRO A 203 16.46 18.13 26.45
C PRO A 203 17.01 18.75 25.14
N TYR A 204 17.38 20.02 25.14
CA TYR A 204 17.95 20.73 24.00
C TYR A 204 19.47 20.97 24.10
N ILE A 205 20.11 20.67 25.24
CA ILE A 205 21.58 20.68 25.34
C ILE A 205 22.08 19.33 24.85
N ILE A 206 22.17 19.21 23.54
CA ILE A 206 22.80 18.07 22.89
C ILE A 206 24.30 18.18 23.15
N ASP A 207 24.87 17.16 23.78
CA ASP A 207 26.32 17.00 23.83
C ASP A 207 26.82 16.77 22.40
N ILE A 208 27.30 17.86 21.79
CA ILE A 208 27.77 17.88 20.41
C ILE A 208 28.89 16.85 20.23
N VAL A 209 29.71 16.61 21.26
CA VAL A 209 30.78 15.62 21.22
C VAL A 209 30.17 14.23 21.07
N LYS A 210 29.20 13.88 21.92
CA LYS A 210 28.51 12.59 21.86
C LYS A 210 27.82 12.35 20.52
N VAL A 211 27.12 13.36 19.97
CA VAL A 211 26.49 13.23 18.65
C VAL A 211 27.50 13.05 17.53
N THR A 212 28.66 13.72 17.62
CA THR A 212 29.73 13.50 16.64
C THR A 212 30.34 12.11 16.77
N GLU A 213 30.53 11.59 17.99
CA GLU A 213 31.03 10.24 18.24
C GLU A 213 30.07 9.16 17.69
N ASP A 214 28.78 9.30 17.97
CA ASP A 214 27.74 8.39 17.45
C ASP A 214 27.71 8.40 15.92
N ARG A 215 27.83 9.58 15.29
CA ARG A 215 27.85 9.70 13.83
C ARG A 215 29.12 9.12 13.22
N VAL A 216 30.27 9.25 13.88
CA VAL A 216 31.53 8.62 13.44
C VAL A 216 31.41 7.10 13.50
N ALA A 217 30.89 6.54 14.59
CA ALA A 217 30.70 5.10 14.73
C ALA A 217 29.75 4.51 13.67
N GLU A 218 28.68 5.23 13.33
CA GLU A 218 27.74 4.85 12.27
C GLU A 218 28.43 4.83 10.88
N LEU A 219 29.19 5.87 10.56
CA LEU A 219 29.92 5.96 9.29
C LEU A 219 31.01 4.87 9.19
N GLU A 220 31.69 4.55 10.28
CA GLU A 220 32.66 3.45 10.33
C GLU A 220 32.02 2.10 10.02
N LEU A 221 30.81 1.85 10.55
CA LEU A 221 30.05 0.62 10.28
C LEU A 221 29.63 0.53 8.81
N GLU A 222 29.11 1.62 8.23
CA GLU A 222 28.74 1.66 6.79
C GLU A 222 29.96 1.40 5.89
N LEU A 223 31.11 2.00 6.23
CA LEU A 223 32.35 1.81 5.48
C LEU A 223 32.82 0.35 5.55
N GLN A 224 32.71 -0.29 6.72
CA GLN A 224 33.02 -1.70 6.89
C GLN A 224 32.09 -2.59 6.04
N GLN A 225 30.79 -2.30 6.00
CA GLN A 225 29.83 -3.06 5.19
C GLN A 225 30.12 -2.91 3.69
N GLN A 226 30.40 -1.70 3.21
CA GLN A 226 30.76 -1.47 1.81
C GLN A 226 32.04 -2.19 1.42
N LYS A 227 33.03 -2.22 2.32
CA LYS A 227 34.27 -2.94 2.11
C LYS A 227 34.02 -4.45 1.96
N GLN A 228 33.25 -5.05 2.86
CA GLN A 228 32.88 -6.47 2.76
C GLN A 228 32.13 -6.78 1.47
N TYR A 229 31.18 -5.93 1.07
CA TYR A 229 30.45 -6.08 -0.19
C TYR A 229 31.37 -6.04 -1.42
N THR A 230 32.36 -5.14 -1.40
CA THR A 230 33.36 -5.03 -2.47
C THR A 230 34.23 -6.28 -2.53
N ASP A 231 34.73 -6.77 -1.39
CA ASP A 231 35.52 -7.99 -1.30
C ASP A 231 34.73 -9.22 -1.81
N GLU A 232 33.43 -9.31 -1.50
CA GLU A 232 32.56 -10.36 -2.04
C GLU A 232 32.38 -10.29 -3.55
N ILE A 233 32.26 -9.08 -4.11
CA ILE A 233 32.18 -8.90 -5.56
C ILE A 233 33.50 -9.28 -6.22
N GLU A 234 34.63 -8.84 -5.67
CA GLU A 234 35.96 -9.15 -6.20
C GLU A 234 36.22 -10.65 -6.21
N THR A 235 35.87 -11.35 -5.13
CA THR A 235 36.00 -12.82 -5.07
C THR A 235 35.08 -13.52 -6.07
N LYS A 236 33.81 -13.08 -6.21
CA LYS A 236 32.89 -13.59 -7.26
C LYS A 236 33.43 -13.33 -8.67
N MET A 237 33.97 -12.14 -8.93
CA MET A 237 34.60 -11.79 -10.21
C MET A 237 35.85 -12.62 -10.49
N ALA A 238 36.70 -12.86 -9.49
CA ALA A 238 37.88 -13.72 -9.63
C ALA A 238 37.47 -15.16 -9.97
N ASN A 239 36.45 -15.69 -9.29
CA ASN A 239 35.91 -17.02 -9.58
C ASN A 239 35.31 -17.12 -10.99
N LEU A 240 34.56 -16.10 -11.43
CA LEU A 240 34.03 -16.03 -12.80
C LEU A 240 35.15 -15.96 -13.84
N LYS A 241 36.17 -15.12 -13.62
CA LYS A 241 37.36 -15.05 -14.49
C LYS A 241 38.09 -16.39 -14.58
N TYR A 242 38.23 -17.09 -13.46
CA TYR A 242 38.83 -18.43 -13.43
C TYR A 242 38.01 -19.45 -14.23
N GLN A 243 36.68 -19.44 -14.08
CA GLN A 243 35.79 -20.31 -14.86
C GLN A 243 35.89 -20.02 -16.35
N VAL A 244 35.85 -18.76 -16.77
CA VAL A 244 35.99 -18.36 -18.19
C VAL A 244 37.32 -18.83 -18.77
N ASN A 245 38.43 -18.73 -18.02
CA ASN A 245 39.75 -19.21 -18.46
C ASN A 245 39.89 -20.74 -18.54
N ILE A 246 38.99 -21.52 -17.95
CA ILE A 246 38.99 -22.99 -18.07
C ILE A 246 38.28 -23.44 -19.36
N PHE A 247 37.39 -22.62 -19.91
CA PHE A 247 36.59 -22.94 -21.10
C PHE A 247 37.18 -22.43 -22.43
N TYR A 248 38.34 -21.77 -22.39
CA TYR A 248 39.14 -21.33 -23.55
C TYR A 248 40.55 -21.91 -23.47
#